data_AF-Q18729-F1
#
_entry.id   AF-Q18729-F1
#
_cell.length_a   1.000
_cell.length_b   1.000
_cell.length_c   1.000
_cell.angle_alpha   90.00
_cell.angle_beta   90.00
_cell.angle_gamma   90.00
#
_symmetry.space_group_name_H-M   'P 1'
#
loop_
_entity.id
_entity.type
_entity.pdbx_description
1 polymer ?
#
loop_
_entity_poly.entity_id
_entity_poly.type
_entity_poly.pdbx_seq_one_letter_code
_entity_poly.pdbx_strand_id
1 'polypeptide(L)'
;MPANDSIYGLQMYRDFSPVFNFTTFQGILPFLYILPTTVIMIAILVKYRKAKATLNSATMDHNIFAFIMFYFLFNILFFVADYFHLNLPTTGYVTSWCADIQPNRLFAAFIVFVYASNYGVMICPFMVCLMRMTIMVSPRHNERYCRLIMYRFAIPFLFIVPLALSLFNVTTVGFCKQLNPPFTFGSIILYEGEEYAKLNAIIHLSFSSSIFCANAGMTIFMFYKLRMTQNNTTSERTKELTRKAEYSLFLAVVSSIVPFITNGICSTTFLINRPYWYQILFIRPIGNDYETVMMPWVLYLTHPMFRQKKTTVSPGTVSNALVSTNKNTSQSRSSKMF
;
A
#
# COMPACT_ATOMS: atom_id res chain seq x y z
N MET A 1 25.22 -26.50 -16.15
CA MET A 1 25.03 -25.68 -14.92
C MET A 1 25.37 -26.57 -13.73
N PRO A 2 25.99 -26.06 -12.66
CA PRO A 2 26.21 -26.84 -11.44
C PRO A 2 24.86 -27.32 -10.86
N ALA A 3 24.89 -28.41 -10.08
CA ALA A 3 23.70 -29.16 -9.63
C ALA A 3 22.60 -28.33 -8.94
N ASN A 4 22.92 -27.13 -8.44
CA ASN A 4 21.99 -26.24 -7.74
C ASN A 4 21.56 -24.99 -8.55
N ASP A 5 21.83 -24.90 -9.86
CA ASP A 5 21.59 -23.70 -10.69
C ASP A 5 22.27 -22.41 -10.18
N SER A 6 23.19 -22.52 -9.21
CA SER A 6 23.90 -21.40 -8.61
C SER A 6 24.96 -20.85 -9.56
N ILE A 7 25.11 -19.52 -9.60
CA ILE A 7 26.16 -18.85 -10.38
C ILE A 7 27.49 -18.73 -9.64
N TYR A 8 27.56 -19.14 -8.37
CA TYR A 8 28.75 -19.01 -7.53
C TYR A 8 29.97 -19.73 -8.15
N GLY A 9 31.10 -19.04 -8.18
CA GLY A 9 32.39 -19.59 -8.64
C GLY A 9 32.52 -19.74 -10.16
N LEU A 10 31.51 -19.37 -10.93
CA LEU A 10 31.55 -19.43 -12.39
C LEU A 10 32.19 -18.16 -12.96
N GLN A 11 33.36 -18.31 -13.60
CA GLN A 11 34.15 -17.19 -14.11
C GLN A 11 33.37 -16.27 -15.07
N MET A 12 32.51 -16.84 -15.91
CA MET A 12 31.65 -16.10 -16.84
C MET A 12 30.71 -15.07 -16.17
N TYR A 13 30.36 -15.26 -14.89
CA TYR A 13 29.56 -14.30 -14.13
C TYR A 13 30.44 -13.32 -13.34
N ARG A 14 31.66 -13.70 -12.95
CA ARG A 14 32.62 -12.81 -12.27
C ARG A 14 33.11 -11.70 -13.17
N ASP A 15 33.43 -12.05 -14.42
CA ASP A 15 33.89 -11.10 -15.43
C ASP A 15 32.73 -10.36 -16.12
N PHE A 16 31.49 -10.57 -15.67
CA PHE A 16 30.32 -9.95 -16.27
C PHE A 16 30.31 -8.45 -16.04
N SER A 17 30.30 -7.68 -17.13
CA SER A 17 30.06 -6.24 -17.11
C SER A 17 28.62 -5.96 -17.50
N PRO A 18 27.88 -5.16 -16.71
CA PRO A 18 26.51 -4.79 -17.03
C PRO A 18 26.45 -3.97 -18.33
N VAL A 19 25.50 -4.32 -19.19
CA VAL A 19 25.19 -3.56 -20.42
C VAL A 19 23.87 -2.82 -20.19
N PHE A 20 23.79 -1.57 -20.63
CA PHE A 20 22.57 -0.79 -20.52
C PHE A 20 21.48 -1.36 -21.43
N ASN A 21 20.55 -2.12 -20.84
CA ASN A 21 19.47 -2.80 -21.54
C ASN A 21 18.10 -2.38 -20.96
N PHE A 22 17.03 -2.94 -21.52
CA PHE A 22 15.66 -2.74 -21.03
C PHE A 22 15.50 -3.06 -19.53
N THR A 23 16.15 -4.12 -19.04
CA THR A 23 16.15 -4.51 -17.62
C THR A 23 16.82 -3.45 -16.73
N THR A 24 17.89 -2.82 -17.20
CA THR A 24 18.57 -1.72 -16.50
C THR A 24 17.67 -0.49 -16.37
N PHE A 25 16.95 -0.14 -17.45
CA PHE A 25 15.97 0.95 -17.42
C PHE A 25 14.85 0.68 -16.42
N GLN A 26 14.34 -0.56 -16.40
CA GLN A 26 13.35 -1.00 -15.41
C GLN A 26 13.86 -0.88 -13.97
N GLY A 27 15.15 -1.08 -13.70
CA GLY A 27 15.73 -0.89 -12.37
C GLY A 27 15.82 0.57 -11.91
N ILE A 28 15.73 1.54 -12.82
CA ILE A 28 15.80 2.98 -12.51
C ILE A 28 14.41 3.60 -12.44
N LEU A 29 13.48 3.12 -13.29
CA LEU A 29 12.11 3.60 -13.38
C LEU A 29 11.40 3.75 -12.01
N PRO A 30 11.56 2.84 -11.03
CA PRO A 30 10.94 2.96 -9.71
C PRO A 30 11.26 4.23 -8.94
N PHE A 31 12.46 4.79 -9.10
CA PHE A 31 12.84 6.01 -8.40
C PHE A 31 12.02 7.23 -8.81
N LEU A 32 11.51 7.25 -10.04
CA LEU A 32 10.74 8.38 -10.57
C LEU A 32 9.39 8.57 -9.85
N TYR A 33 8.74 7.48 -9.44
CA TYR A 33 7.43 7.54 -8.79
C TYR A 33 7.47 7.28 -7.29
N ILE A 34 8.47 6.54 -6.76
CA ILE A 34 8.53 6.28 -5.32
C ILE A 34 8.83 7.55 -4.53
N LEU A 35 9.74 8.41 -5.03
CA LEU A 35 10.13 9.64 -4.34
C LEU A 35 8.94 10.62 -4.15
N PRO A 36 8.16 10.98 -5.20
CA PRO A 36 6.93 11.75 -5.02
C PRO A 36 5.94 11.08 -4.07
N THR A 37 5.82 9.75 -4.14
CA THR A 37 4.86 9.00 -3.31
C THR A 37 5.24 9.06 -1.83
N THR A 38 6.52 8.90 -1.48
CA THR A 38 7.00 9.07 -0.09
C THR A 38 6.70 10.48 0.42
N VAL A 39 6.89 11.52 -0.40
CA VAL A 39 6.52 12.90 -0.05
C VAL A 39 5.01 13.01 0.25
N ILE A 40 4.15 12.38 -0.56
CA ILE A 40 2.70 12.35 -0.33
C ILE A 40 2.34 11.60 0.97
N MET A 41 2.96 10.45 1.24
CA MET A 41 2.75 9.71 2.49
C MET A 41 3.09 10.56 3.72
N ILE A 42 4.21 11.29 3.67
CA ILE A 42 4.61 12.23 4.73
C ILE A 42 3.61 13.40 4.83
N ALA A 43 3.17 13.95 3.70
CA ALA A 43 2.19 15.03 3.68
C ALA A 43 0.84 14.62 4.30
N ILE A 44 0.39 13.38 4.06
CA ILE A 44 -0.78 12.78 4.71
C ILE A 44 -0.60 12.76 6.23
N LEU A 45 0.56 12.29 6.72
CA LEU A 45 0.86 12.25 8.14
C LEU A 45 0.85 13.64 8.79
N VAL A 46 1.52 14.60 8.16
CA VAL A 46 1.58 15.99 8.66
C VAL A 46 0.19 16.62 8.68
N LYS A 47 -0.61 16.45 7.61
CA LYS A 47 -1.98 16.99 7.55
C LYS A 47 -2.89 16.37 8.61
N TYR A 48 -2.82 15.06 8.82
CA TYR A 48 -3.59 14.39 9.87
C TYR A 48 -3.23 14.93 11.27
N ARG A 49 -1.93 15.05 11.57
CA ARG A 49 -1.48 15.61 12.86
C ARG A 49 -1.98 17.03 13.09
N LYS A 50 -1.91 17.89 12.07
CA LYS A 50 -2.45 19.26 12.12
C LYS A 50 -3.97 19.26 12.34
N ALA A 51 -4.72 18.44 11.60
CA ALA A 51 -6.17 18.34 11.74
C ALA A 51 -6.60 17.88 13.15
N LYS A 52 -5.88 16.91 13.72
CA LYS A 52 -6.08 16.42 15.09
C LYS A 52 -5.79 17.50 16.14
N ALA A 53 -4.71 18.28 15.96
CA ALA A 53 -4.39 19.40 16.85
C ALA A 53 -5.47 20.50 16.83
N THR A 54 -6.12 20.71 15.68
CA THR A 54 -7.22 21.68 15.53
C THR A 54 -8.61 21.16 15.96
N LEU A 55 -8.71 19.95 16.51
CA LEU A 55 -9.98 19.30 16.89
C LEU A 55 -11.03 19.31 15.76
N ASN A 56 -10.60 19.11 14.52
CA ASN A 56 -11.50 19.17 13.37
C ASN A 56 -12.42 17.94 13.35
N SER A 57 -13.74 18.16 13.29
CA SER A 57 -14.74 17.07 13.23
C SER A 57 -14.62 16.16 12.01
N ALA A 58 -13.87 16.57 10.98
CA ALA A 58 -13.60 15.79 9.77
C ALA A 58 -12.34 14.90 9.88
N THR A 59 -11.75 14.76 11.08
CA THR A 59 -10.62 13.83 11.29
C THR A 59 -11.07 12.39 11.17
N MET A 60 -10.32 11.61 10.41
CA MET A 60 -10.48 10.16 10.35
C MET A 60 -10.24 9.53 11.72
N ASP A 61 -10.92 8.40 12.00
CA ASP A 61 -10.71 7.63 13.22
C ASP A 61 -9.23 7.28 13.41
N HIS A 62 -8.75 7.38 14.66
CA HIS A 62 -7.35 7.20 14.97
C HIS A 62 -6.85 5.79 14.62
N ASN A 63 -7.69 4.77 14.83
CA ASN A 63 -7.32 3.38 14.58
C ASN A 63 -7.25 3.12 13.07
N ILE A 64 -8.20 3.64 12.29
CA ILE A 64 -8.15 3.56 10.81
C ILE A 64 -6.86 4.24 10.31
N PHE A 65 -6.57 5.46 10.79
CA PHE A 65 -5.36 6.15 10.39
C PHE A 65 -4.09 5.38 10.75
N ALA A 66 -4.03 4.75 11.93
CA ALA A 66 -2.90 3.93 12.33
C ALA A 66 -2.66 2.75 11.36
N PHE A 67 -3.71 2.03 10.95
CA PHE A 67 -3.57 0.96 9.95
C PHE A 67 -3.14 1.47 8.59
N ILE A 68 -3.60 2.64 8.16
CA ILE A 68 -3.13 3.26 6.91
C ILE A 68 -1.63 3.61 7.01
N MET A 69 -1.16 4.08 8.17
CA MET A 69 0.28 4.33 8.36
C MET A 69 1.09 3.03 8.39
N PHE A 70 0.60 1.97 9.02
CA PHE A 70 1.23 0.65 8.93
C PHE A 70 1.28 0.14 7.49
N TYR A 71 0.22 0.38 6.73
CA TYR A 71 0.18 0.01 5.32
C TYR A 71 1.22 0.79 4.49
N PHE A 72 1.36 2.10 4.70
CA PHE A 72 2.45 2.88 4.10
C PHE A 72 3.83 2.34 4.49
N LEU A 73 4.03 1.97 5.76
CA LEU A 73 5.27 1.37 6.22
C LEU A 73 5.55 0.04 5.52
N PHE A 74 4.60 -0.89 5.50
CA PHE A 74 4.76 -2.19 4.85
C PHE A 74 4.98 -2.07 3.34
N ASN A 75 4.29 -1.14 2.66
CA ASN A 75 4.54 -0.89 1.24
C ASN A 75 5.96 -0.40 0.98
N ILE A 76 6.48 0.52 1.81
CA ILE A 76 7.88 0.98 1.67
C ILE A 76 8.85 -0.17 1.96
N LEU A 77 8.63 -0.94 3.03
CA LEU A 77 9.47 -2.08 3.36
C LEU A 77 9.48 -3.12 2.23
N PHE A 78 8.30 -3.44 1.70
CA PHE A 78 8.16 -4.39 0.61
C PHE A 78 8.78 -3.86 -0.69
N PHE A 79 8.58 -2.59 -1.02
CA PHE A 79 9.23 -1.95 -2.17
C PHE A 79 10.75 -2.07 -2.10
N VAL A 80 11.34 -1.71 -0.94
CA VAL A 80 12.80 -1.82 -0.74
C VAL A 80 13.25 -3.28 -0.82
N ALA A 81 12.51 -4.19 -0.20
CA ALA A 81 12.84 -5.61 -0.22
C ALA A 81 12.77 -6.20 -1.66
N ASP A 82 11.68 -5.97 -2.39
CA ASP A 82 11.50 -6.44 -3.77
C ASP A 82 12.49 -5.79 -4.73
N TYR A 83 12.87 -4.53 -4.48
CA TYR A 83 13.91 -3.85 -5.25
C TYR A 83 15.24 -4.59 -5.18
N PHE A 84 15.72 -4.91 -3.98
CA PHE A 84 16.98 -5.65 -3.80
C PHE A 84 16.84 -7.15 -4.10
N HIS A 85 15.63 -7.71 -4.07
CA HIS A 85 15.37 -9.12 -4.41
C HIS A 85 15.34 -9.38 -5.92
N LEU A 86 14.71 -8.47 -6.67
CA LEU A 86 14.39 -8.66 -8.08
C LEU A 86 14.88 -7.51 -8.97
N ASN A 87 14.48 -6.26 -8.73
CA ASN A 87 14.75 -5.16 -9.68
C ASN A 87 16.25 -4.88 -9.85
N LEU A 88 17.01 -4.79 -8.76
CA LEU A 88 18.45 -4.57 -8.81
C LEU A 88 19.19 -5.81 -9.35
N PRO A 89 18.95 -7.04 -8.87
CA PRO A 89 19.57 -8.25 -9.43
C PRO A 89 19.30 -8.48 -10.93
N THR A 90 18.10 -8.16 -11.43
CA THR A 90 17.75 -8.33 -12.85
C THR A 90 18.48 -7.36 -13.78
N THR A 91 18.95 -6.21 -13.28
CA THR A 91 19.75 -5.25 -14.07
C THR A 91 21.13 -5.78 -14.44
N GLY A 92 21.64 -6.78 -13.71
CA GLY A 92 23.00 -7.29 -13.88
C GLY A 92 24.09 -6.55 -13.10
N TYR A 93 23.77 -5.44 -12.40
CA TYR A 93 24.78 -4.66 -11.66
C TYR A 93 25.43 -5.41 -10.49
N VAL A 94 24.70 -6.36 -9.89
CA VAL A 94 25.16 -7.14 -8.72
C VAL A 94 25.62 -8.55 -9.09
N THR A 95 25.72 -8.86 -10.38
CA THR A 95 25.98 -10.22 -10.87
C THR A 95 27.40 -10.68 -10.60
N SER A 96 28.39 -9.84 -10.92
CA SER A 96 29.80 -10.10 -10.61
C SER A 96 29.99 -10.26 -9.11
N TRP A 97 29.44 -9.32 -8.33
CA TRP A 97 29.45 -9.37 -6.87
C TRP A 97 28.82 -10.65 -6.31
N CYS A 98 27.68 -11.10 -6.85
CA CYS A 98 27.05 -12.31 -6.35
C CYS A 98 27.76 -13.60 -6.80
N ALA A 99 28.47 -13.60 -7.92
CA ALA A 99 29.27 -14.73 -8.37
C ALA A 99 30.47 -15.02 -7.43
N ASP A 100 30.92 -14.01 -6.67
CA ASP A 100 31.99 -14.13 -5.69
C ASP A 100 31.52 -14.59 -4.31
N ILE A 101 30.24 -14.47 -4.02
CA ILE A 101 29.69 -14.78 -2.70
C ILE A 101 29.13 -16.20 -2.68
N GLN A 102 29.65 -17.02 -1.77
CA GLN A 102 29.13 -18.36 -1.55
C GLN A 102 27.68 -18.33 -1.03
N PRO A 103 26.87 -19.35 -1.32
CA PRO A 103 25.53 -19.50 -0.75
C PRO A 103 25.54 -19.30 0.76
N ASN A 104 24.68 -18.41 1.28
CA ASN A 104 24.72 -17.98 2.66
C ASN A 104 23.30 -17.86 3.25
N ARG A 105 23.17 -18.07 4.56
CA ARG A 105 21.94 -17.84 5.33
C ARG A 105 21.52 -16.38 5.35
N LEU A 106 22.43 -15.44 5.10
CA LEU A 106 22.09 -14.02 4.96
C LEU A 106 21.13 -13.78 3.78
N PHE A 107 21.34 -14.47 2.65
CA PHE A 107 20.41 -14.40 1.52
C PHE A 107 19.06 -14.99 1.88
N ALA A 108 19.02 -16.09 2.65
CA ALA A 108 17.77 -16.65 3.15
C ALA A 108 17.03 -15.69 4.08
N ALA A 109 17.73 -15.04 5.01
CA ALA A 109 17.14 -14.03 5.91
C ALA A 109 16.57 -12.83 5.12
N PHE A 110 17.25 -12.43 4.04
CA PHE A 110 16.75 -11.39 3.14
C PHE A 110 15.47 -11.84 2.41
N ILE A 111 15.42 -13.08 1.91
CA ILE A 111 14.22 -13.66 1.30
C ILE A 111 13.05 -13.71 2.30
N VAL A 112 13.30 -14.10 3.56
CA VAL A 112 12.30 -14.06 4.64
C VAL A 112 11.75 -12.65 4.81
N PHE A 113 12.61 -11.63 4.81
CA PHE A 113 12.20 -10.22 4.92
C PHE A 113 11.33 -9.76 3.75
N VAL A 114 11.64 -10.19 2.51
CA VAL A 114 10.82 -9.91 1.31
C VAL A 114 9.42 -10.51 1.47
N TYR A 115 9.32 -11.79 1.81
CA TYR A 115 8.03 -12.46 1.97
C TYR A 115 7.23 -11.91 3.16
N ALA A 116 7.86 -11.66 4.30
CA ALA A 116 7.21 -11.04 5.45
C ALA A 116 6.67 -9.64 5.12
N SER A 117 7.44 -8.82 4.40
CA SER A 117 6.96 -7.49 3.99
C SER A 117 5.77 -7.59 3.03
N ASN A 118 5.81 -8.53 2.08
CA ASN A 118 4.72 -8.79 1.14
C ASN A 118 3.44 -9.24 1.87
N TYR A 119 3.53 -10.20 2.79
CA TYR A 119 2.37 -10.62 3.59
C TYR A 119 1.83 -9.49 4.46
N GLY A 120 2.70 -8.63 5.00
CA GLY A 120 2.29 -7.43 5.71
C GLY A 120 1.44 -6.49 4.84
N VAL A 121 1.89 -6.23 3.61
CA VAL A 121 1.14 -5.45 2.60
C VAL A 121 -0.24 -6.06 2.34
N MET A 122 -0.32 -7.37 2.09
CA MET A 122 -1.59 -8.06 1.82
C MET A 122 -2.60 -7.97 2.97
N ILE A 123 -2.12 -8.06 4.21
CA ILE A 123 -2.98 -8.00 5.41
C ILE A 123 -3.56 -6.60 5.63
N CYS A 124 -2.87 -5.54 5.22
CA CYS A 124 -3.24 -4.17 5.55
C CYS A 124 -4.63 -3.75 5.03
N PRO A 125 -5.01 -3.98 3.75
CA PRO A 125 -6.37 -3.73 3.26
C PRO A 125 -7.45 -4.45 4.09
N PHE A 126 -7.20 -5.73 4.43
CA PHE A 126 -8.09 -6.51 5.28
C PHE A 126 -8.26 -5.87 6.65
N MET A 127 -7.18 -5.38 7.28
CA MET A 127 -7.24 -4.70 8.58
C MET A 127 -8.02 -3.38 8.54
N VAL A 128 -7.82 -2.58 7.48
CA VAL A 128 -8.59 -1.34 7.28
C VAL A 128 -10.09 -1.65 7.14
N CYS A 129 -10.45 -2.68 6.38
CA CYS A 129 -11.84 -3.10 6.22
C CYS A 129 -12.45 -3.66 7.50
N LEU A 130 -11.69 -4.46 8.26
CA LEU A 130 -12.13 -4.99 9.56
C LEU A 130 -12.44 -3.86 10.56
N MET A 131 -11.59 -2.83 10.62
CA MET A 131 -11.84 -1.66 11.49
C MET A 131 -13.08 -0.87 11.06
N ARG A 132 -13.24 -0.61 9.75
CA ARG A 132 -14.42 0.09 9.23
C ARG A 132 -15.71 -0.66 9.56
N MET A 133 -15.69 -1.99 9.38
CA MET A 133 -16.82 -2.84 9.72
C MET A 133 -17.13 -2.81 11.22
N THR A 134 -16.10 -2.83 12.07
CA THR A 134 -16.26 -2.75 13.53
C THR A 134 -16.92 -1.43 13.96
N ILE A 135 -16.45 -0.31 13.42
CA ILE A 135 -17.03 1.02 13.69
C ILE A 135 -18.48 1.09 13.22
N MET A 136 -18.78 0.54 12.04
CA MET A 136 -20.13 0.53 11.49
C MET A 136 -21.08 -0.39 12.27
N VAL A 137 -20.60 -1.50 12.85
CA VAL A 137 -21.40 -2.43 13.65
C VAL A 137 -21.67 -1.93 15.05
N SER A 138 -20.72 -1.24 15.67
CA SER A 138 -20.81 -0.84 17.08
C SER A 138 -20.61 0.66 17.28
N PRO A 139 -21.44 1.55 16.72
CA PRO A 139 -21.24 3.00 16.84
C PRO A 139 -21.34 3.51 18.30
N ARG A 140 -22.16 2.86 19.15
CA ARG A 140 -22.40 3.29 20.55
C ARG A 140 -21.27 2.93 21.53
N HIS A 141 -20.64 1.78 21.35
CA HIS A 141 -19.54 1.30 22.21
C HIS A 141 -18.20 1.26 21.45
N ASN A 142 -18.13 2.07 20.38
CA ASN A 142 -17.12 1.98 19.34
C ASN A 142 -15.70 1.99 19.92
N GLU A 143 -15.42 2.93 20.83
CA GLU A 143 -14.06 3.15 21.30
C GLU A 143 -13.49 1.96 22.09
N ARG A 144 -14.28 1.35 22.99
CA ARG A 144 -13.80 0.23 23.82
C ARG A 144 -13.63 -1.04 22.99
N TYR A 145 -14.59 -1.37 22.13
CA TYR A 145 -14.52 -2.57 21.30
C TYR A 145 -13.46 -2.43 20.20
N CYS A 146 -13.37 -1.28 19.51
CA CYS A 146 -12.32 -1.06 18.52
C CYS A 146 -10.94 -1.13 19.14
N ARG A 147 -10.74 -0.53 20.32
CA ARG A 147 -9.45 -0.61 21.03
C ARG A 147 -9.10 -2.04 21.40
N LEU A 148 -10.07 -2.81 21.91
CA LEU A 148 -9.86 -4.22 22.26
C LEU A 148 -9.49 -5.06 21.03
N ILE A 149 -10.28 -4.98 19.95
CA ILE A 149 -10.03 -5.73 18.72
C ILE A 149 -8.69 -5.31 18.10
N MET A 150 -8.38 -4.01 18.09
CA MET A 150 -7.14 -3.49 17.55
C MET A 150 -5.91 -4.07 18.28
N TYR A 151 -5.85 -3.95 19.60
CA TYR A 151 -4.67 -4.37 20.36
C TYR A 151 -4.60 -5.87 20.61
N ARG A 152 -5.75 -6.55 20.74
CA ARG A 152 -5.77 -7.98 21.07
C ARG A 152 -5.72 -8.88 19.85
N PHE A 153 -6.22 -8.42 18.70
CA PHE A 153 -6.34 -9.24 17.50
C PHE A 153 -5.60 -8.63 16.31
N ALA A 154 -5.97 -7.42 15.87
CA ALA A 154 -5.53 -6.89 14.58
C ALA A 154 -4.02 -6.58 14.52
N ILE A 155 -3.46 -5.91 15.54
CA ILE A 155 -2.02 -5.62 15.61
C ILE A 155 -1.19 -6.92 15.74
N PRO A 156 -1.49 -7.85 16.67
CA PRO A 156 -0.78 -9.13 16.72
C PRO A 156 -0.85 -9.90 15.40
N PHE A 157 -2.02 -9.96 14.77
CA PHE A 157 -2.19 -10.64 13.48
C PHE A 157 -1.30 -10.01 12.40
N LEU A 158 -1.24 -8.68 12.33
CA LEU A 158 -0.46 -7.95 11.34
C LEU A 158 1.05 -8.25 11.41
N PHE A 159 1.60 -8.54 12.59
CA PHE A 159 3.04 -8.83 12.74
C PHE A 159 3.36 -10.32 12.86
N ILE A 160 2.55 -11.10 13.57
CA ILE A 160 2.80 -12.52 13.81
C ILE A 160 2.60 -13.33 12.54
N VAL A 161 1.53 -13.06 11.77
CA VAL A 161 1.20 -13.88 10.58
C VAL A 161 2.28 -13.77 9.50
N PRO A 162 2.74 -12.57 9.07
CA PRO A 162 3.81 -12.47 8.08
C PRO A 162 5.10 -13.17 8.49
N LEU A 163 5.46 -13.10 9.77
CA LEU A 163 6.64 -13.79 10.30
C LEU A 163 6.41 -15.30 10.31
N ALA A 164 5.29 -15.79 10.86
CA ALA A 164 4.98 -17.22 10.90
C ALA A 164 4.98 -17.86 9.51
N LEU A 165 4.42 -17.18 8.51
CA LEU A 165 4.37 -17.66 7.13
C LEU A 165 5.72 -17.62 6.40
N SER A 166 6.70 -16.85 6.89
CA SER A 166 8.01 -16.71 6.24
C SER A 166 9.15 -17.42 6.98
N LEU A 167 9.00 -17.68 8.28
CA LEU A 167 10.04 -18.23 9.16
C LEU A 167 10.58 -19.59 8.72
N PHE A 168 9.80 -20.40 8.00
CA PHE A 168 10.30 -21.68 7.50
C PHE A 168 11.44 -21.52 6.48
N ASN A 169 11.54 -20.38 5.78
CA ASN A 169 12.64 -20.11 4.87
C ASN A 169 13.97 -19.86 5.61
N VAL A 170 13.96 -19.62 6.92
CA VAL A 170 15.20 -19.40 7.71
C VAL A 170 16.09 -20.65 7.70
N THR A 171 15.53 -21.84 7.49
CA THR A 171 16.30 -23.08 7.45
C THR A 171 17.02 -23.32 6.13
N THR A 172 16.70 -22.56 5.07
CA THR A 172 17.32 -22.72 3.75
C THR A 172 18.63 -21.92 3.60
N VAL A 173 19.36 -22.21 2.53
CA VAL A 173 20.52 -21.44 2.09
C VAL A 173 20.13 -20.72 0.81
N GLY A 174 20.21 -19.39 0.82
CA GLY A 174 19.94 -18.59 -0.37
C GLY A 174 21.18 -18.50 -1.27
N PHE A 175 20.97 -18.43 -2.58
CA PHE A 175 22.03 -18.26 -3.58
C PHE A 175 21.53 -17.47 -4.80
N CYS A 176 22.45 -16.94 -5.61
CA CYS A 176 22.09 -16.28 -6.85
C CYS A 176 21.92 -17.28 -7.99
N LYS A 177 20.81 -17.13 -8.72
CA LYS A 177 20.45 -17.94 -9.89
C LYS A 177 20.25 -17.04 -11.10
N GLN A 178 20.73 -17.49 -12.26
CA GLN A 178 20.47 -16.84 -13.55
C GLN A 178 19.00 -17.04 -13.95
N LEU A 179 18.35 -15.96 -14.39
CA LEU A 179 17.00 -16.01 -14.95
C LEU A 179 17.04 -16.51 -16.40
N ASN A 180 16.03 -17.29 -16.76
CA ASN A 180 15.85 -17.79 -18.13
C ASN A 180 15.24 -16.72 -19.05
N PRO A 181 15.19 -16.94 -20.38
CA PRO A 181 14.56 -16.01 -21.31
C PRO A 181 13.14 -15.60 -20.86
N PRO A 182 12.75 -14.31 -20.99
CA PRO A 182 13.34 -13.30 -21.86
C PRO A 182 14.41 -12.41 -21.20
N PHE A 183 14.89 -12.77 -20.02
CA PHE A 183 15.97 -12.04 -19.36
C PHE A 183 17.31 -12.26 -20.08
N THR A 184 18.11 -11.20 -20.15
CA THR A 184 19.45 -11.25 -20.74
C THR A 184 20.42 -12.00 -19.82
N PHE A 185 21.52 -12.47 -20.40
CA PHE A 185 22.62 -13.03 -19.62
C PHE A 185 23.08 -12.03 -18.55
N GLY A 186 23.31 -12.52 -17.33
CA GLY A 186 23.68 -11.72 -16.17
C GLY A 186 22.49 -11.18 -15.38
N SER A 187 21.25 -11.28 -15.86
CA SER A 187 20.06 -11.01 -15.03
C SER A 187 19.83 -12.14 -14.04
N ILE A 188 19.97 -11.85 -12.75
CA ILE A 188 19.91 -12.85 -11.68
C ILE A 188 18.77 -12.58 -10.70
N ILE A 189 18.47 -13.58 -9.87
CA ILE A 189 17.53 -13.48 -8.74
C ILE A 189 18.12 -14.20 -7.53
N LEU A 190 17.82 -13.71 -6.32
CA LEU A 190 18.11 -14.43 -5.08
C LEU A 190 17.09 -15.56 -4.91
N TYR A 191 17.58 -16.78 -4.82
CA TYR A 191 16.79 -18.01 -4.86
C TYR A 191 16.99 -18.86 -3.61
N GLU A 192 15.89 -19.39 -3.08
CA GLU A 192 15.83 -20.23 -1.87
C GLU A 192 15.91 -21.74 -2.16
N GLY A 193 15.98 -22.14 -3.43
CA GLY A 193 15.90 -23.53 -3.89
C GLY A 193 14.50 -23.92 -4.36
N GLU A 194 14.40 -24.96 -5.19
CA GLU A 194 13.16 -25.29 -5.91
C GLU A 194 12.02 -25.74 -4.98
N GLU A 195 12.33 -26.54 -3.95
CA GLU A 195 11.32 -27.03 -3.00
C GLU A 195 10.71 -25.89 -2.17
N TYR A 196 11.58 -25.04 -1.60
CA TYR A 196 11.16 -23.87 -0.83
C TYR A 196 10.41 -22.86 -1.70
N ALA A 197 10.86 -22.61 -2.93
CA ALA A 197 10.18 -21.70 -3.85
C ALA A 197 8.79 -22.21 -4.25
N LYS A 198 8.61 -23.53 -4.46
CA LYS A 198 7.28 -24.13 -4.68
C LYS A 198 6.39 -23.99 -3.45
N LEU A 199 6.91 -24.27 -2.26
CA LEU A 199 6.16 -24.11 -1.01
C LEU A 199 5.75 -22.65 -0.79
N ASN A 200 6.67 -21.69 -1.00
CA ASN A 200 6.39 -20.26 -0.95
C ASN A 200 5.28 -19.87 -1.94
N ALA A 201 5.32 -20.37 -3.18
CA ALA A 201 4.30 -20.06 -4.18
C ALA A 201 2.90 -20.60 -3.78
N ILE A 202 2.82 -21.81 -3.19
CA ILE A 202 1.56 -22.39 -2.69
C ILE A 202 1.01 -21.58 -1.50
N ILE A 203 1.86 -21.28 -0.52
CA ILE A 203 1.47 -20.49 0.66
C ILE A 203 1.03 -19.10 0.22
N HIS A 204 1.80 -18.47 -0.66
CA HIS A 204 1.49 -17.16 -1.21
C HIS A 204 0.14 -17.13 -1.94
N LEU A 205 -0.12 -18.09 -2.84
CA LEU A 205 -1.37 -18.16 -3.59
C LEU A 205 -2.59 -18.43 -2.69
N SER A 206 -2.45 -19.36 -1.74
CA SER A 206 -3.54 -19.70 -0.82
C SER A 206 -3.85 -18.54 0.13
N PHE A 207 -2.83 -17.92 0.71
CA PHE A 207 -2.99 -16.77 1.60
C PHE A 207 -3.56 -15.55 0.88
N SER A 208 -3.01 -15.18 -0.28
CA SER A 208 -3.48 -14.05 -1.07
C SER A 208 -4.94 -14.21 -1.50
N SER A 209 -5.32 -15.41 -1.95
CA SER A 209 -6.71 -15.72 -2.31
C SER A 209 -7.65 -15.61 -1.10
N SER A 210 -7.23 -16.09 0.07
CA SER A 210 -8.02 -16.07 1.30
C SER A 210 -8.28 -14.63 1.78
N ILE A 211 -7.22 -13.81 1.78
CA ILE A 211 -7.29 -12.40 2.15
C ILE A 211 -8.12 -11.60 1.14
N PHE A 212 -7.95 -11.84 -0.15
CA PHE A 212 -8.72 -11.18 -1.20
C PHE A 212 -10.22 -11.45 -1.05
N CYS A 213 -10.62 -12.72 -0.89
CA CYS A 213 -12.01 -13.10 -0.68
C CYS A 213 -12.60 -12.47 0.59
N ALA A 214 -11.85 -12.49 1.70
CA ALA A 214 -12.29 -11.88 2.96
C ALA A 214 -12.46 -10.36 2.82
N ASN A 215 -11.53 -9.68 2.16
CA ASN A 215 -11.59 -8.24 1.91
C ASN A 215 -12.77 -7.86 1.01
N ALA A 216 -12.99 -8.60 -0.07
CA ALA A 216 -14.13 -8.41 -0.97
C ALA A 216 -15.47 -8.61 -0.21
N GLY A 217 -15.59 -9.69 0.56
CA GLY A 217 -16.78 -9.98 1.36
C GLY A 217 -17.10 -8.88 2.38
N MET A 218 -16.11 -8.42 3.15
CA MET A 218 -16.28 -7.32 4.11
C MET A 218 -16.67 -6.01 3.42
N THR A 219 -16.04 -5.71 2.28
CA THR A 219 -16.33 -4.48 1.53
C THR A 219 -17.76 -4.49 1.00
N ILE A 220 -18.21 -5.58 0.39
CA ILE A 220 -19.60 -5.74 -0.09
C ILE A 220 -20.60 -5.59 1.06
N PHE A 221 -20.34 -6.27 2.19
CA PHE A 221 -21.19 -6.18 3.37
C PHE A 221 -21.29 -4.75 3.92
N MET A 222 -20.16 -4.05 4.01
CA MET A 222 -20.09 -2.68 4.47
C MET A 222 -20.90 -1.73 3.55
N PHE A 223 -20.81 -1.89 2.23
CA PHE A 223 -21.64 -1.11 1.30
C PHE A 223 -23.13 -1.39 1.45
N TYR A 224 -23.49 -2.66 1.58
CA TYR A 224 -24.88 -3.07 1.79
C TYR A 224 -25.44 -2.43 3.06
N LYS A 225 -24.72 -2.55 4.19
CA LYS A 225 -25.16 -1.99 5.46
C LYS A 225 -25.20 -0.46 5.46
N LEU A 226 -24.25 0.21 4.81
CA LEU A 226 -24.23 1.67 4.68
C LEU A 226 -25.48 2.19 3.94
N ARG A 227 -25.94 1.45 2.93
CA ARG A 227 -27.18 1.78 2.19
C ARG A 227 -28.44 1.56 3.03
N MET A 228 -28.49 0.48 3.82
CA MET A 228 -29.66 0.16 4.65
C MET A 228 -29.80 1.05 5.90
N THR A 229 -28.68 1.54 6.45
CA THR A 229 -28.67 2.26 7.75
C THR A 229 -28.84 3.78 7.58
N GLN A 230 -28.95 4.29 6.35
CA GLN A 230 -28.90 5.73 6.11
C GLN A 230 -30.13 6.44 6.71
N ASN A 231 -29.95 7.03 7.91
CA ASN A 231 -31.02 7.64 8.67
C ASN A 231 -31.35 9.04 8.16
N ASN A 232 -32.64 9.34 7.95
CA ASN A 232 -33.11 10.62 7.40
C ASN A 232 -32.80 11.82 8.31
N THR A 233 -32.58 11.58 9.60
CA THR A 233 -32.31 12.61 10.63
C THR A 233 -30.92 13.25 10.55
N THR A 234 -29.97 12.63 9.83
CA THR A 234 -28.61 13.18 9.70
C THR A 234 -28.58 14.33 8.69
N SER A 235 -27.83 15.39 8.98
CA SER A 235 -27.66 16.52 8.05
C SER A 235 -27.12 16.05 6.70
N GLU A 236 -27.67 16.57 5.60
CA GLU A 236 -27.22 16.28 4.23
C GLU A 236 -25.71 16.49 4.04
N ARG A 237 -25.15 17.53 4.67
CA ARG A 237 -23.72 17.80 4.63
C ARG A 237 -22.89 16.70 5.31
N THR A 238 -23.35 16.20 6.46
CA THR A 238 -22.67 15.11 7.18
C THR A 238 -22.76 13.81 6.38
N LYS A 239 -23.94 13.50 5.82
CA LYS A 239 -24.12 12.35 4.92
C LYS A 239 -23.16 12.41 3.72
N GLU A 240 -23.04 13.57 3.09
CA GLU A 240 -22.15 13.76 1.94
C GLU A 240 -20.67 13.57 2.31
N LEU A 241 -20.22 14.15 3.43
CA LEU A 241 -18.83 14.02 3.90
C LEU A 241 -18.48 12.57 4.24
N THR A 242 -19.35 11.87 4.99
CA THR A 242 -19.15 10.46 5.31
C THR A 242 -19.12 9.62 4.04
N ARG A 243 -20.04 9.84 3.09
CA ARG A 243 -20.05 9.11 1.81
C ARG A 243 -18.77 9.32 1.02
N LYS A 244 -18.24 10.55 0.97
CA LYS A 244 -16.97 10.84 0.28
C LYS A 244 -15.77 10.18 0.96
N ALA A 245 -15.73 10.17 2.30
CA ALA A 245 -14.68 9.49 3.06
C ALA A 245 -14.71 7.97 2.82
N GLU A 246 -15.89 7.34 2.93
CA GLU A 246 -16.06 5.91 2.68
C GLU A 246 -15.73 5.51 1.24
N TYR A 247 -16.09 6.36 0.27
CA TYR A 247 -15.76 6.15 -1.13
C TYR A 247 -14.25 6.28 -1.40
N SER A 248 -13.58 7.27 -0.80
CA SER A 248 -12.13 7.42 -0.86
C SER A 248 -11.39 6.18 -0.34
N LEU A 249 -11.81 5.68 0.83
CA LEU A 249 -11.25 4.45 1.42
C LEU A 249 -11.58 3.21 0.57
N PHE A 250 -12.76 3.14 -0.04
CA PHE A 250 -13.07 2.07 -0.98
C PHE A 250 -12.15 2.10 -2.20
N LEU A 251 -11.94 3.26 -2.82
CA LEU A 251 -11.03 3.38 -3.97
C LEU A 251 -9.59 3.00 -3.60
N ALA A 252 -9.14 3.34 -2.39
CA ALA A 252 -7.85 2.91 -1.87
C ALA A 252 -7.76 1.38 -1.77
N VAL A 253 -8.81 0.70 -1.28
CA VAL A 253 -8.87 -0.77 -1.21
C VAL A 253 -8.98 -1.39 -2.61
N VAL A 254 -9.71 -0.79 -3.54
CA VAL A 254 -9.77 -1.25 -4.94
C VAL A 254 -8.39 -1.18 -5.60
N SER A 255 -7.54 -0.23 -5.19
CA SER A 255 -6.17 -0.14 -5.69
C SER A 255 -5.32 -1.36 -5.30
N SER A 256 -5.65 -2.05 -4.19
CA SER A 256 -4.97 -3.29 -3.80
C SER A 256 -5.40 -4.50 -4.63
N ILE A 257 -6.39 -4.40 -5.53
CA ILE A 257 -6.82 -5.52 -6.38
C ILE A 257 -5.74 -5.86 -7.42
N VAL A 258 -5.08 -4.85 -7.99
CA VAL A 258 -4.05 -5.00 -9.01
C VAL A 258 -2.90 -5.93 -8.56
N PRO A 259 -2.24 -5.72 -7.40
CA PRO A 259 -1.18 -6.61 -6.90
C PRO A 259 -1.70 -8.02 -6.58
N PHE A 260 -2.96 -8.18 -6.14
CA PHE A 260 -3.54 -9.51 -5.94
C PHE A 260 -3.63 -10.28 -7.26
N ILE A 261 -4.04 -9.61 -8.34
CA ILE A 261 -4.10 -10.20 -9.67
C ILE A 261 -2.69 -10.51 -10.18
N THR A 262 -1.77 -9.55 -10.17
CA THR A 262 -0.42 -9.76 -10.73
C THR A 262 0.35 -10.82 -9.97
N ASN A 263 0.33 -10.79 -8.64
CA ASN A 263 0.98 -11.82 -7.83
C ASN A 263 0.27 -13.18 -7.94
N GLY A 264 -1.05 -13.20 -8.04
CA GLY A 264 -1.81 -14.43 -8.28
C GLY A 264 -1.44 -15.10 -9.61
N ILE A 265 -1.31 -14.31 -10.69
CA ILE A 265 -0.83 -14.81 -11.98
C ILE A 265 0.62 -15.31 -11.88
N CYS A 266 1.50 -14.58 -11.19
CA CYS A 266 2.88 -15.01 -10.97
C CYS A 266 2.96 -16.36 -10.24
N SER A 267 2.26 -16.50 -9.12
CA SER A 267 2.26 -17.74 -8.32
C SER A 267 1.61 -18.90 -9.08
N THR A 268 0.52 -18.66 -9.80
CA THR A 268 -0.15 -19.69 -10.63
C THR A 268 0.75 -20.15 -11.78
N THR A 269 1.39 -19.21 -12.47
CA THR A 269 2.32 -19.53 -13.57
C THR A 269 3.54 -20.27 -13.05
N PHE A 270 4.06 -19.88 -11.89
CA PHE A 270 5.17 -20.60 -11.24
C PHE A 270 4.81 -22.07 -11.02
N LEU A 271 3.60 -22.38 -10.55
CA LEU A 271 3.19 -23.73 -10.21
C LEU A 271 2.81 -24.59 -11.43
N ILE A 272 2.14 -24.00 -12.44
CA ILE A 272 1.61 -24.73 -13.59
C ILE A 272 2.61 -24.76 -14.76
N ASN A 273 3.28 -23.64 -15.07
CA ASN A 273 4.13 -23.51 -16.25
C ASN A 273 5.43 -22.73 -15.96
N ARG A 274 6.46 -23.47 -15.51
CA ARG A 274 7.76 -22.89 -15.10
C ARG A 274 8.43 -22.04 -16.19
N PRO A 275 8.51 -22.42 -17.47
CA PRO A 275 9.10 -21.57 -18.51
C PRO A 275 8.36 -20.24 -18.71
N TYR A 276 7.03 -20.23 -18.63
CA TYR A 276 6.24 -19.01 -18.82
C TYR A 276 6.37 -18.04 -17.64
N TRP A 277 6.73 -18.55 -16.45
CA TRP A 277 6.91 -17.72 -15.25
C TRP A 277 7.94 -16.60 -15.45
N TYR A 278 9.03 -16.87 -16.15
CA TYR A 278 10.06 -15.86 -16.45
C TYR A 278 9.51 -14.72 -17.33
N GLN A 279 8.55 -14.98 -18.21
CA GLN A 279 7.92 -13.95 -19.04
C GLN A 279 7.00 -13.05 -18.20
N ILE A 280 6.27 -13.65 -17.27
CA ILE A 280 5.33 -12.95 -16.38
C ILE A 280 6.04 -12.21 -15.24
N LEU A 281 7.25 -12.62 -14.86
CA LEU A 281 8.01 -12.01 -13.77
C LEU A 281 8.21 -10.50 -13.95
N PHE A 282 8.28 -10.00 -15.19
CA PHE A 282 8.33 -8.58 -15.53
C PHE A 282 7.10 -7.78 -15.09
N ILE A 283 5.92 -8.41 -15.02
CA ILE A 283 4.66 -7.77 -14.61
C ILE A 283 4.59 -7.62 -13.09
N ARG A 284 5.33 -8.45 -12.34
CA ARG A 284 5.26 -8.50 -10.88
C ARG A 284 5.60 -7.15 -10.22
N PRO A 285 6.75 -6.51 -10.50
CA PRO A 285 7.07 -5.21 -9.90
C PRO A 285 6.02 -4.16 -10.24
N ILE A 286 5.56 -4.10 -11.50
CA ILE A 286 4.56 -3.12 -11.94
C ILE A 286 3.27 -3.20 -11.10
N GLY A 287 2.79 -4.40 -10.81
CA GLY A 287 1.60 -4.57 -9.97
C GLY A 287 1.81 -4.18 -8.50
N ASN A 288 2.98 -4.50 -7.94
CA ASN A 288 3.34 -4.16 -6.56
C ASN A 288 3.59 -2.65 -6.37
N ASP A 289 4.28 -2.06 -7.33
CA ASP A 289 4.58 -0.63 -7.39
C ASP A 289 3.30 0.18 -7.59
N TYR A 290 2.36 -0.33 -8.39
CA TYR A 290 1.04 0.28 -8.56
C TYR A 290 0.31 0.45 -7.22
N GLU A 291 0.28 -0.58 -6.37
CA GLU A 291 -0.36 -0.49 -5.05
C GLU A 291 0.33 0.55 -4.15
N THR A 292 1.67 0.48 -4.09
CA THR A 292 2.51 1.37 -3.29
C THR A 292 2.29 2.83 -3.65
N VAL A 293 2.08 3.13 -4.94
CA VAL A 293 1.84 4.48 -5.45
C VAL A 293 0.37 4.86 -5.35
N MET A 294 -0.54 4.06 -5.92
CA MET A 294 -1.92 4.47 -6.12
C MET A 294 -2.67 4.66 -4.81
N MET A 295 -2.42 3.83 -3.79
CA MET A 295 -3.15 3.98 -2.54
C MET A 295 -2.92 5.37 -1.90
N PRO A 296 -1.69 5.82 -1.58
CA PRO A 296 -1.46 7.14 -0.98
C PRO A 296 -2.03 8.27 -1.84
N TRP A 297 -1.84 8.20 -3.16
CA TRP A 297 -2.30 9.23 -4.08
C TRP A 297 -3.83 9.32 -4.14
N VAL A 298 -4.51 8.18 -4.27
CA VAL A 298 -5.98 8.10 -4.23
C VAL A 298 -6.49 8.68 -2.92
N LEU A 299 -5.93 8.26 -1.78
CA LEU A 299 -6.34 8.75 -0.47
C LEU A 299 -6.13 10.28 -0.36
N TYR A 300 -4.95 10.78 -0.75
CA TYR A 300 -4.61 12.20 -0.68
C TYR A 300 -5.52 13.08 -1.56
N LEU A 301 -5.86 12.63 -2.76
CA LEU A 301 -6.63 13.42 -3.72
C LEU A 301 -8.14 13.35 -3.47
N THR A 302 -8.64 12.22 -2.95
CA THR A 302 -10.09 11.98 -2.83
C THR A 302 -10.64 12.23 -1.43
N HIS A 303 -9.83 12.04 -0.37
CA HIS A 303 -10.34 12.14 0.99
C HIS A 303 -10.60 13.60 1.38
N PRO A 304 -11.79 13.93 1.94
CA PRO A 304 -12.19 15.30 2.26
C PRO A 304 -11.27 16.01 3.26
N MET A 305 -10.54 15.27 4.10
CA MET A 305 -9.56 15.81 5.05
C MET A 305 -8.35 16.45 4.36
N PHE A 306 -7.91 15.92 3.22
CA PHE A 306 -6.67 16.36 2.57
C PHE A 306 -6.90 17.38 1.45
N ARG A 307 -8.12 17.44 0.92
CA ARG A 307 -8.53 18.41 -0.10
C ARG A 307 -8.66 19.80 0.52
N GLN A 308 -7.89 20.76 0.02
CA GLN A 308 -8.11 22.16 0.37
C GLN A 308 -9.50 22.58 -0.12
N LYS A 309 -10.28 23.23 0.75
CA LYS A 309 -11.42 24.01 0.26
C LYS A 309 -10.84 25.04 -0.69
N LYS A 310 -11.21 24.99 -1.98
CA LYS A 310 -11.10 26.18 -2.81
C LYS A 310 -11.93 27.22 -2.07
N THR A 311 -11.28 28.19 -1.44
CA THR A 311 -11.93 29.43 -1.05
C THR A 311 -12.35 30.04 -2.37
N THR A 312 -13.54 29.69 -2.85
CA THR A 312 -14.20 30.51 -3.86
C THR A 312 -14.48 31.80 -3.13
N VAL A 313 -13.53 32.74 -3.21
CA VAL A 313 -13.82 34.14 -2.96
C VAL A 313 -14.86 34.46 -4.02
N SER A 314 -16.14 34.38 -3.63
CA SER A 314 -17.21 34.86 -4.47
C SER A 314 -16.94 36.36 -4.65
N PRO A 315 -16.72 36.88 -5.87
CA PRO A 315 -16.46 38.31 -6.06
C PRO A 315 -17.66 39.20 -5.68
N GLY A 316 -18.76 38.64 -5.17
CA GLY A 316 -19.98 39.36 -4.85
C GLY A 316 -20.03 40.05 -3.48
N THR A 317 -19.14 39.75 -2.52
CA THR A 317 -19.25 40.36 -1.18
C THR A 317 -18.61 41.75 -1.08
N VAL A 318 -17.76 42.16 -2.02
CA VAL A 318 -17.20 43.53 -2.02
C VAL A 318 -18.28 44.58 -2.36
N SER A 319 -19.26 44.24 -3.20
CA SER A 319 -20.30 45.21 -3.59
C SER A 319 -21.32 45.53 -2.50
N ASN A 320 -21.56 44.65 -1.52
CA ASN A 320 -22.54 44.93 -0.46
C ASN A 320 -21.97 45.72 0.74
N ALA A 321 -20.64 45.83 0.85
CA ALA A 321 -20.00 46.67 1.86
C ALA A 321 -20.09 48.17 1.53
N LEU A 322 -20.11 48.52 0.24
CA LEU A 322 -20.23 49.92 -0.20
C LEU A 322 -21.66 50.47 -0.15
N VAL A 323 -22.69 49.62 -0.29
CA VAL A 323 -24.09 50.08 -0.28
C VAL A 323 -24.61 50.32 1.15
N SER A 324 -24.03 49.68 2.16
CA SER A 324 -24.51 49.79 3.55
C SER A 324 -23.95 50.97 4.34
N THR A 325 -22.92 51.67 3.83
CA THR A 325 -22.38 52.87 4.53
C THR A 325 -23.26 54.12 4.36
N ASN A 326 -24.21 54.14 3.43
CA ASN A 326 -24.93 55.38 3.08
C ASN A 326 -26.38 55.49 3.60
N LYS A 327 -26.81 54.65 4.56
CA LYS A 327 -28.19 54.70 5.10
C LYS A 327 -28.35 55.07 6.57
N ASN A 328 -27.27 55.30 7.33
CA ASN A 328 -27.39 55.54 8.78
C ASN A 328 -27.19 57.00 9.24
N THR A 329 -27.23 57.99 8.33
CA THR A 329 -27.01 59.40 8.71
C THR A 329 -28.28 60.28 8.78
N SER A 330 -29.48 59.71 8.68
CA SER A 330 -30.71 60.52 8.69
C SER A 330 -31.82 59.92 9.57
N GLN A 331 -31.58 59.75 10.86
CA GLN A 331 -32.67 59.58 11.85
C GLN A 331 -32.16 59.83 13.27
N SER A 332 -31.75 61.07 13.55
CA SER A 332 -31.58 61.56 14.92
C SER A 332 -31.85 63.07 14.92
N ARG A 333 -33.10 63.45 15.18
CA ARG A 333 -33.54 64.73 15.78
C ARG A 333 -35.04 64.92 15.57
N SER A 334 -35.81 64.59 16.60
CA SER A 334 -36.88 65.45 17.14
C SER A 334 -37.43 64.73 18.38
N SER A 335 -36.84 64.98 19.56
CA SER A 335 -37.36 65.90 20.58
C SER A 335 -38.82 65.57 20.94
N LYS A 336 -39.07 64.90 22.06
CA LYS A 336 -39.26 65.52 23.39
C LYS A 336 -40.12 66.79 23.29
N MET A 337 -41.41 66.63 23.58
CA MET A 337 -42.24 67.73 24.06
C MET A 337 -42.96 67.22 25.30
N PHE A 338 -42.84 68.04 26.34
CA PHE A 338 -43.45 67.90 27.65
C PHE A 338 -44.97 67.79 27.58
#